data_AF-A0A7C9DWE7-F1
#
_entry.id   AF-A0A7C9DWE7-F1
#
_cell.length_a   1.000
_cell.length_b   1.000
_cell.length_c   1.000
_cell.angle_alpha   90.00
_cell.angle_beta   90.00
_cell.angle_gamma   90.00
#
_symmetry.space_group_name_H-M   'P 1'
#
loop_
_entity.id
_entity.type
_entity.pdbx_description
1 polymer ?
#
loop_
_entity_poly.entity_id
_entity_poly.type
_entity_poly.pdbx_seq_one_letter_code
_entity_poly.pdbx_strand_id
1 'polypeptide(L)'
;MDERKEYVDWRGRTADFRKYGGIKATILVCVVEVLENMVFLSNAINFVTYFLKAMHYPSARAANMVTNFMGTSFLLTIFGGFISDSFLGGFWTFLSFCA
;
A
#
# COMPACT_ATOMS: atom_id res chain seq x y z
N MET A 1 4.00 -34.01 17.24
CA MET A 1 4.20 -32.55 17.32
C MET A 1 5.67 -32.36 16.94
N ASP A 2 6.02 -32.15 15.67
CA ASP A 2 5.76 -30.91 14.94
C ASP A 2 5.45 -31.14 13.44
N GLU A 3 4.27 -30.71 13.00
CA GLU A 3 3.98 -30.44 11.58
C GLU A 3 4.80 -29.24 11.11
N ARG A 4 6.06 -29.46 10.74
CA ARG A 4 6.85 -28.51 9.94
C ARG A 4 6.23 -28.46 8.54
N LYS A 5 5.21 -27.63 8.36
CA LYS A 5 4.60 -27.37 7.05
C LYS A 5 5.72 -27.06 6.04
N GLU A 6 5.95 -27.97 5.09
CA GLU A 6 6.83 -27.73 3.96
C GLU A 6 6.16 -26.68 3.08
N TYR A 7 6.57 -25.43 3.24
CA TYR A 7 6.12 -24.36 2.36
C TYR A 7 6.63 -24.70 0.95
N VAL A 8 5.76 -24.65 -0.04
CA VAL A 8 6.09 -24.95 -1.44
C VAL A 8 6.02 -23.66 -2.25
N ASP A 9 7.03 -23.41 -3.08
CA ASP A 9 7.04 -22.28 -4.01
C ASP A 9 5.86 -22.41 -4.99
N TRP A 10 5.51 -21.30 -5.66
CA TRP A 10 4.54 -21.29 -6.77
C TRP A 10 4.90 -22.20 -7.97
N ARG A 11 6.09 -22.84 -7.95
CA ARG A 11 6.53 -23.86 -8.92
C ARG A 11 6.53 -25.29 -8.36
N GLY A 12 5.94 -25.53 -7.19
CA GLY A 12 5.85 -26.85 -6.55
C GLY A 12 7.19 -27.41 -6.04
N ARG A 13 8.20 -26.56 -5.83
CA ARG A 13 9.48 -26.94 -5.20
C ARG A 13 9.40 -26.66 -3.71
N THR A 14 10.08 -27.45 -2.89
CA THR A 14 10.20 -27.17 -1.45
C THR A 14 10.88 -25.80 -1.25
N ALA A 15 10.20 -24.92 -0.52
CA ALA A 15 10.68 -23.55 -0.29
C ALA A 15 11.81 -23.59 0.74
N ASP A 16 13.02 -23.31 0.25
CA ASP A 16 14.18 -23.13 1.11
C ASP A 16 14.05 -21.81 1.89
N PHE A 17 13.73 -21.88 3.19
CA PHE A 17 13.70 -20.73 4.11
C PHE A 17 15.00 -19.92 4.16
N ARG A 18 16.13 -20.53 3.75
CA ARG A 18 17.45 -19.86 3.70
C ARG A 18 17.69 -19.07 2.40
N LYS A 19 16.85 -19.29 1.39
CA LYS A 19 16.94 -18.69 0.05
C LYS A 19 15.79 -17.72 -0.21
N TYR A 20 14.61 -18.01 0.33
CA TYR A 20 13.41 -17.18 0.22
C TYR A 20 13.14 -16.48 1.56
N GLY A 21 13.30 -15.16 1.56
CA GLY A 21 13.15 -14.32 2.75
C GLY A 21 14.48 -14.02 3.45
N GLY A 22 14.57 -12.81 4.01
CA GLY A 22 15.77 -12.35 4.71
C GLY A 22 15.68 -10.89 5.08
N ILE A 23 16.60 -10.44 5.94
CA ILE A 23 16.66 -9.08 6.48
C ILE A 23 16.59 -8.02 5.37
N LYS A 24 17.20 -8.27 4.20
CA LYS A 24 17.15 -7.36 3.05
C LYS A 24 15.72 -7.15 2.51
N ALA A 25 14.92 -8.21 2.39
CA ALA A 25 13.54 -8.10 1.92
C ALA A 25 12.67 -7.36 2.94
N THR A 26 12.84 -7.67 4.23
CA THR A 26 12.13 -6.98 5.31
C THR A 26 12.49 -5.50 5.37
N ILE A 27 13.76 -5.13 5.19
CA ILE A 27 14.19 -3.73 5.13
C ILE A 27 13.55 -3.01 3.94
N LEU A 28 13.47 -3.63 2.76
CA LEU A 28 12.82 -3.00 1.60
C LEU A 28 11.34 -2.70 1.87
N VAL A 29 10.60 -3.66 2.44
CA VAL A 29 9.19 -3.45 2.82
C VAL A 29 9.09 -2.33 3.86
N CYS A 30 9.96 -2.32 4.87
CA CYS A 30 9.98 -1.30 5.90
C CYS A 30 10.27 0.10 5.34
N VAL A 31 11.21 0.23 4.40
CA VAL A 31 11.51 1.51 3.75
C VAL A 31 10.33 2.00 2.92
N VAL A 32 9.67 1.11 2.18
CA VAL A 32 8.48 1.46 1.38
C VAL A 32 7.35 1.95 2.29
N GLU A 33 7.07 1.23 3.38
CA GLU A 33 6.07 1.62 4.37
C GLU A 33 6.33 3.02 4.96
N VAL A 34 7.59 3.33 5.30
CA VAL A 34 7.97 4.64 5.83
C VAL A 34 7.80 5.75 4.78
N LEU A 35 8.17 5.49 3.53
CA LEU A 35 8.02 6.44 2.43
C LEU A 35 6.53 6.72 2.13
N GLU A 36 5.69 5.68 2.13
CA GLU A 36 4.26 5.81 1.91
C GLU A 36 3.62 6.69 2.99
N ASN A 37 3.93 6.42 4.26
CA ASN A 37 3.47 7.23 5.39
C ASN A 37 3.95 8.70 5.29
N MET A 38 5.19 8.93 4.83
CA MET A 38 5.73 10.28 4.64
C MET A 38 4.99 11.06 3.54
N VAL A 39 4.71 10.42 2.41
CA VAL A 39 3.95 11.01 1.28
C VAL A 39 2.52 11.33 1.71
N PHE A 40 1.88 10.43 2.46
CA PHE A 40 0.53 10.63 2.97
C PHE A 40 0.42 11.88 3.86
N LEU A 41 1.34 12.01 4.84
CA LEU A 41 1.39 13.18 5.71
C LEU A 41 1.70 14.48 4.92
N SER A 42 2.63 14.41 3.96
CA SER A 42 2.98 15.57 3.12
C SER A 42 1.79 16.05 2.28
N ASN A 43 1.04 15.12 1.68
CA ASN A 43 -0.17 15.45 0.93
C ASN A 43 -1.25 16.07 1.82
N ALA A 44 -1.45 15.54 3.03
CA ALA A 44 -2.44 16.09 3.96
C ALA A 44 -2.15 17.56 4.30
N ILE A 45 -0.90 17.88 4.64
CA ILE A 45 -0.48 19.26 4.97
C ILE A 45 -0.58 20.18 3.74
N ASN A 46 -0.19 19.68 2.56
CA ASN A 46 -0.26 20.43 1.32
C ASN A 46 -1.71 20.76 0.95
N PHE A 47 -2.64 19.81 1.06
CA PHE A 47 -4.06 20.08 0.79
C PHE A 47 -4.69 21.06 1.76
N VAL A 48 -4.42 20.95 3.06
CA VAL A 48 -4.91 21.91 4.05
C VAL A 48 -4.44 23.32 3.69
N THR A 49 -3.15 23.47 3.38
CA THR A 49 -2.58 24.77 3.01
C THR A 49 -3.13 25.29 1.68
N TYR A 50 -3.31 24.42 0.68
CA TYR A 50 -3.84 24.75 -0.63
C TYR A 50 -5.29 25.23 -0.56
N PHE A 51 -6.16 24.52 0.17
CA PHE A 51 -7.56 24.90 0.30
C PHE A 51 -7.76 26.19 1.08
N LEU A 52 -6.92 26.44 2.10
CA LEU A 52 -6.97 27.67 2.89
C LEU A 52 -6.39 28.88 2.12
N LYS A 53 -5.25 28.74 1.45
CA LYS A 53 -4.54 29.86 0.82
C LYS A 53 -4.89 30.09 -0.65
N ALA A 54 -5.04 29.04 -1.45
CA ALA A 54 -5.26 29.18 -2.89
C ALA A 54 -6.75 29.34 -3.22
N MET A 55 -7.60 28.45 -2.66
CA MET A 55 -9.04 28.46 -2.95
C MET A 55 -9.88 29.35 -2.03
N HIS A 56 -9.27 29.96 -1.00
CA HIS A 56 -9.95 30.82 -0.03
C HIS A 56 -11.21 30.19 0.58
N TYR A 57 -11.20 28.87 0.79
CA TYR A 57 -12.34 28.20 1.42
C TYR A 57 -12.36 28.48 2.92
N PRO A 58 -13.56 28.66 3.52
CA PRO A 58 -13.68 28.71 4.98
C PRO A 58 -13.20 27.39 5.58
N SER A 59 -12.57 27.46 6.75
CA SER A 59 -11.91 26.34 7.43
C SER A 59 -12.78 25.07 7.51
N ALA A 60 -14.09 25.23 7.72
CA ALA A 60 -15.05 24.13 7.75
C ALA A 60 -15.16 23.37 6.42
N ARG A 61 -15.14 24.08 5.27
CA ARG A 61 -15.20 23.42 3.94
C ARG A 61 -13.87 22.78 3.55
N ALA A 62 -12.76 23.43 3.87
CA ALA A 62 -11.42 22.88 3.64
C ALA A 62 -11.21 21.58 4.44
N ALA A 63 -11.59 21.57 5.71
CA ALA A 63 -11.52 20.37 6.55
C ALA A 63 -12.36 19.21 5.98
N ASN A 64 -13.60 19.48 5.55
CA ASN A 64 -14.45 18.44 4.95
C ASN A 64 -13.84 17.84 3.67
N MET A 65 -13.21 18.65 2.81
CA MET A 65 -12.56 18.13 1.60
C MET A 65 -11.35 17.25 1.94
N VAL A 66 -10.51 17.67 2.89
CA VAL A 66 -9.35 16.88 3.34
C VAL A 66 -9.80 15.58 3.99
N THR A 67 -10.80 15.61 4.87
CA THR A 67 -11.35 14.42 5.52
C THR A 67 -11.98 13.47 4.51
N ASN A 68 -12.72 13.97 3.52
CA ASN A 68 -13.27 13.13 2.45
C ASN A 68 -12.15 12.47 1.62
N PHE A 69 -11.11 13.22 1.23
CA PHE A 69 -9.96 12.67 0.50
C PHE A 69 -9.23 11.58 1.30
N MET A 70 -8.98 11.85 2.59
CA MET A 70 -8.31 10.92 3.50
C MET A 70 -9.17 9.66 3.71
N GLY A 71 -10.48 9.83 3.90
CA GLY A 71 -11.45 8.74 4.00
C GLY A 71 -11.51 7.88 2.74
N THR A 72 -11.53 8.49 1.55
CA THR A 72 -11.49 7.74 0.28
C THR A 72 -10.18 6.98 0.09
N SER A 73 -9.06 7.52 0.58
CA SER A 73 -7.76 6.84 0.52
C SER A 73 -7.77 5.55 1.35
N PHE A 74 -8.35 5.57 2.56
CA PHE A 74 -8.51 4.36 3.37
C PHE A 74 -9.43 3.33 2.72
N LEU A 75 -10.55 3.76 2.14
CA LEU A 75 -11.44 2.85 1.39
C LEU A 75 -10.73 2.24 0.18
N LEU A 76 -9.88 3.02 -0.50
CA LEU A 76 -9.08 2.55 -1.61
C LEU A 76 -8.02 1.54 -1.17
N THR A 77 -7.41 1.69 0.02
CA THR A 77 -6.49 0.68 0.59
C THR A 77 -7.21 -0.64 0.85
N ILE A 78 -8.42 -0.62 1.40
CA ILE A 78 -9.23 -1.83 1.61
C ILE A 78 -9.53 -2.51 0.27
N PHE A 79 -9.94 -1.72 -0.72
CA PHE A 79 -10.19 -2.20 -2.08
C PHE A 79 -8.93 -2.77 -2.75
N GLY A 80 -7.78 -2.12 -2.56
CA GLY A 80 -6.47 -2.57 -3.03
C GLY A 80 -6.04 -3.89 -2.37
N GLY A 81 -6.30 -4.06 -1.08
CA GLY A 81 -6.08 -5.32 -0.36
C GLY A 81 -6.96 -6.46 -0.90
N PHE A 82 -8.24 -6.18 -1.17
CA PHE A 82 -9.15 -7.15 -1.79
C PHE A 82 -8.71 -7.56 -3.20
N ILE A 83 -8.28 -6.59 -4.01
CA ILE A 83 -7.69 -6.86 -5.32
C ILE A 83 -6.40 -7.66 -5.16
N SER A 84 -5.53 -7.31 -4.21
CA SER A 84 -4.28 -8.03 -3.95
C SER A 84 -4.56 -9.50 -3.63
N ASP A 85 -5.53 -9.79 -2.77
CA ASP A 85 -5.90 -11.16 -2.40
C ASP A 85 -6.57 -11.92 -3.56
N SER A 86 -7.40 -11.24 -4.36
CA SER A 86 -8.12 -11.85 -5.49
C SER A 86 -7.28 -12.02 -6.77
N PHE A 87 -6.27 -11.17 -6.99
CA PHE A 87 -5.46 -11.15 -8.21
C PHE A 87 -4.03 -11.70 -8.05
N LEU A 88 -3.54 -12.01 -6.84
CA LEU A 88 -2.20 -12.59 -6.63
C LEU A 88 -2.14 -14.12 -6.81
N GLY A 89 -2.68 -14.56 -7.94
CA GLY A 89 -2.05 -15.60 -8.76
C GLY A 89 -1.18 -15.00 -9.87
N GLY A 90 -0.27 -14.06 -9.54
CA GLY A 90 0.91 -13.63 -10.33
C GLY A 90 0.79 -13.12 -11.79
N PHE A 91 -0.31 -13.32 -12.52
CA PHE A 91 -0.33 -13.17 -13.99
C PHE A 91 -0.89 -11.82 -14.49
N TRP A 92 -1.78 -11.18 -13.73
CA TRP A 92 -2.53 -10.01 -14.21
C TRP A 92 -1.86 -8.65 -13.97
N THR A 93 -1.02 -8.54 -12.95
CA THR A 93 -0.27 -7.30 -12.67
C THR A 93 0.80 -7.02 -13.74
N PHE A 94 1.39 -8.06 -14.36
CA PHE A 94 2.31 -7.88 -15.48
C PHE A 94 1.61 -7.42 -16.77
N LEU A 95 0.37 -7.87 -17.01
CA LEU A 95 -0.42 -7.52 -18.20
C LEU A 95 -0.91 -6.07 -18.18
N SER A 96 -1.24 -5.52 -17.01
CA SER A 96 -1.71 -4.14 -16.88
C SER A 96 -0.60 -3.09 -16.94
N PHE A 97 0.65 -3.45 -16.64
CA PHE A 97 1.76 -2.49 -16.61
C PHE A 97 2.47 -2.34 -17.97
N CYS A 98 2.24 -3.27 -18.90
CA CYS A 98 2.81 -3.27 -20.25
C CYS A 98 1.82 -2.78 -21.32
N ALA A 99 0.65 -2.24 -20.91
CA ALA A 99 -0.39 -1.69 -21.78
C ALA A 99 -0.45 -0.16 -21.67
#